data_AF-A0A662SMA4-F1
#
_entry.id   AF-A0A662SMA4-F1
#
_cell.length_a   1.000
_cell.length_b   1.000
_cell.length_c   1.000
_cell.angle_alpha   90.00
_cell.angle_beta   90.00
_cell.angle_gamma   90.00
#
_symmetry.space_group_name_H-M   'P 1'
#
loop_
_entity.id
_entity.type
_entity.pdbx_description
1 polymer ?
#
loop_
_entity_poly.entity_id
_entity_poly.type
_entity_poly.pdbx_seq_one_letter_code
_entity_poly.pdbx_strand_id
1 'polypeptide(L)' 'VEEGSLVAVVDERYGAPIAVGRALRPRSEFRERGKSVENLHHAGDRAYALVREFLLSKS' A
#
# COMPACT_ATOMS: atom_id res chain seq x y z
N VAL A 1 -14.29 -3.74 0.85
CA VAL A 1 -13.40 -2.62 0.50
C VAL A 1 -14.22 -1.80 -0.44
N GLU A 2 -14.59 -0.60 0.01
CA GLU A 2 -15.37 0.34 -0.77
C GLU A 2 -14.44 1.38 -1.39
N GLU A 3 -14.91 2.08 -2.41
CA GLU A 3 -14.20 3.25 -2.94
C GLU A 3 -13.88 4.24 -1.80
N GLY A 4 -12.68 4.81 -1.81
CA GLY A 4 -12.18 5.71 -0.78
C GLY A 4 -11.57 5.03 0.45
N SER A 5 -11.73 3.71 0.62
CA SER A 5 -11.13 2.98 1.76
C SER A 5 -9.60 3.07 1.76
N LEU A 6 -8.99 3.25 2.93
CA LEU A 6 -7.56 3.05 3.13
C LEU A 6 -7.25 1.55 3.10
N VAL A 7 -6.33 1.13 2.25
CA VAL A 7 -6.03 -0.29 1.98
C VAL A 7 -4.53 -0.58 2.02
N ALA A 8 -4.17 -1.80 2.39
CA ALA A 8 -2.84 -2.35 2.19
C ALA A 8 -2.80 -3.16 0.89
N VAL A 9 -1.74 -2.99 0.10
CA VAL A 9 -1.42 -3.84 -1.04
C VAL A 9 -0.38 -4.85 -0.58
N VAL A 10 -0.68 -6.13 -0.77
CA VAL A 10 0.11 -7.24 -0.22
C VAL A 10 0.63 -8.11 -1.36
N ASP A 11 1.89 -8.53 -1.27
CA ASP A 11 2.45 -9.52 -2.18
C ASP A 11 1.83 -10.91 -1.93
N GLU A 12 1.27 -11.53 -2.96
CA GLU A 12 0.55 -12.80 -2.83
C GLU A 12 1.44 -13.98 -2.42
N ARG A 13 2.74 -13.95 -2.75
CA ARG A 13 3.67 -15.04 -2.46
C ARG A 13 4.16 -15.01 -1.02
N TYR A 14 4.44 -13.82 -0.49
CA TYR A 14 5.07 -13.65 0.81
C TYR A 14 4.12 -13.12 1.89
N GLY A 15 2.93 -12.62 1.52
CA GLY A 15 2.01 -11.97 2.46
C GLY A 15 2.53 -10.63 2.99
N ALA A 16 3.59 -10.08 2.40
CA ALA A 16 4.23 -8.85 2.84
C ALA A 16 3.48 -7.61 2.31
N PRO A 17 3.11 -6.64 3.16
CA PRO A 17 2.60 -5.36 2.69
C PRO A 17 3.67 -4.60 1.92
N ILE A 18 3.39 -4.25 0.66
CA ILE A 18 4.32 -3.53 -0.23
C ILE A 18 3.92 -2.06 -0.45
N ALA A 19 2.65 -1.72 -0.19
CA ALA A 19 2.16 -0.36 -0.25
C ALA A 19 0.92 -0.14 0.63
N VAL A 20 0.68 1.12 0.97
CA VAL A 20 -0.57 1.64 1.52
C VAL A 20 -1.18 2.58 0.50
N GLY A 21 -2.48 2.49 0.28
CA GLY A 21 -3.17 3.26 -0.74
C GLY A 21 -4.63 3.54 -0.44
N ARG A 22 -5.26 4.29 -1.35
CA ARG A 22 -6.70 4.55 -1.33
C ARG A 22 -7.39 3.76 -2.44
N ALA A 23 -8.44 3.02 -2.12
CA ALA A 23 -9.26 2.35 -3.11
C ALA A 23 -9.92 3.37 -4.04
N LEU A 24 -9.79 3.18 -5.36
CA LEU A 24 -10.38 4.04 -6.38
C LEU A 24 -11.73 3.51 -6.91
N ARG A 25 -12.12 2.31 -6.47
CA ARG A 25 -13.33 1.60 -6.87
C ARG A 25 -13.67 0.53 -5.82
N PRO A 26 -14.87 -0.07 -5.79
CA PRO A 26 -15.19 -1.13 -4.85
C PRO A 26 -14.48 -2.45 -5.18
N ARG A 27 -14.39 -3.34 -4.17
CA ARG A 27 -13.75 -4.67 -4.29
C ARG A 27 -14.28 -5.50 -5.44
N SER A 28 -15.58 -5.40 -5.73
CA SER A 28 -16.25 -6.13 -6.82
C SER A 28 -15.58 -5.90 -8.17
N GLU A 29 -15.00 -4.72 -8.39
CA GLU A 29 -14.41 -4.31 -9.66
C GLU A 29 -12.88 -4.48 -9.71
N PHE A 30 -12.23 -4.92 -8.62
CA PHE A 30 -10.76 -4.97 -8.56
C PHE A 30 -10.11 -5.86 -9.63
N ARG A 31 -10.85 -6.83 -10.14
CA ARG A 31 -10.42 -7.76 -11.21
C ARG A 31 -10.60 -7.19 -12.62
N GLU A 32 -11.35 -6.10 -12.76
CA GLU A 32 -11.59 -5.48 -14.06
C GLU A 32 -10.40 -4.62 -14.47
N ARG A 33 -10.26 -4.34 -15.77
CA ARG A 33 -9.16 -3.51 -16.27
C ARG A 33 -9.28 -2.07 -15.73
N GLY A 34 -8.19 -1.54 -15.16
CA GLY A 34 -8.15 -0.18 -14.62
C GLY A 34 -7.30 -0.09 -13.35
N LYS A 35 -7.04 1.13 -12.88
CA LYS A 35 -6.30 1.37 -11.64
C LYS A 35 -7.24 1.13 -10.45
N SER A 36 -6.95 0.14 -9.60
CA SER A 36 -7.79 -0.17 -8.42
C SER A 36 -7.45 0.66 -7.19
N VAL A 37 -6.18 1.05 -7.04
CA VAL A 37 -5.65 1.69 -5.84
C VAL A 37 -4.74 2.85 -6.23
N GLU A 38 -4.96 4.00 -5.61
CA GLU A 38 -4.00 5.11 -5.60
C GLU A 38 -2.93 4.85 -4.54
N ASN A 39 -1.65 4.91 -4.94
CA ASN A 39 -0.53 4.68 -4.04
C ASN A 39 -0.29 5.94 -3.18
N LEU A 40 -0.36 5.79 -1.86
CA LEU A 40 -0.08 6.86 -0.89
C LEU A 40 1.29 6.70 -0.25
N HIS A 41 1.72 5.45 -0.06
CA HIS A 41 3.03 5.09 0.48
C HIS A 41 3.44 3.72 -0.03
N HIS A 42 4.72 3.52 -0.36
CA HIS A 42 5.23 2.21 -0.73
C HIS A 42 6.60 1.91 -0.13
N ALA A 43 6.92 0.61 -0.04
CA ALA A 43 8.26 0.16 0.29
C ALA A 43 9.25 0.76 -0.71
N GLY A 44 10.12 1.64 -0.23
CA GLY A 44 11.13 2.34 -1.04
C GLY A 44 10.88 3.83 -1.30
N ASP A 45 9.76 4.41 -0.83
CA ASP A 45 9.61 5.87 -0.85
C ASP A 45 10.42 6.56 0.27
N ARG A 46 10.41 7.90 0.26
CA ARG A 46 11.16 8.69 1.25
C ARG A 46 10.64 8.50 2.67
N ALA A 47 9.33 8.35 2.86
CA ALA A 47 8.76 8.13 4.19
C ALA A 47 9.22 6.79 4.75
N TYR A 48 9.29 5.76 3.90
CA TYR A 48 9.80 4.44 4.26
C TYR A 48 11.25 4.54 4.77
N ALA A 49 12.12 5.21 4.00
CA ALA A 49 13.52 5.39 4.35
C ALA A 49 13.68 6.13 5.69
N LEU A 50 12.98 7.25 5.86
CA LEU A 50 13.03 8.07 7.07
C LEU A 50 12.60 7.29 8.32
N VAL A 51 11.46 6.58 8.24
CA VAL A 51 10.97 5.78 9.37
C VAL A 51 11.94 4.63 9.68
N ARG A 52 12.46 3.96 8.65
CA ARG A 52 13.43 2.87 8.84
C ARG A 52 14.72 3.34 9.51
N GLU A 53 15.30 4.45 9.04
CA GLU A 53 16.50 5.04 9.63
C GLU A 53 16.26 5.46 11.08
N PHE A 54 15.12 6.12 11.34
CA PHE A 54 14.72 6.52 12.68
C PHE A 54 14.65 5.31 13.63
N LEU A 55 13.97 4.23 13.23
CA LEU A 55 13.83 3.03 14.05
C LEU A 55 15.16 2.30 14.28
N LEU A 56 16.02 2.21 13.25
CA LEU A 56 17.34 1.58 13.37
C LEU A 56 18.30 2.39 14.26
N SER A 57 18.19 3.72 14.28
CA SER A 57 19.01 4.57 15.16
C SER A 57 18.68 4.42 16.65
N LYS A 58 17.53 3.81 16.97
CA LYS A 58 17.02 3.61 18.33
C LYS A 58 17.22 2.17 18.85
N SER A 59 17.75 1.29 18.01
CA SER A 59 18.05 -0.11 18.32
C SER A 59 19.53 -0.26 18.67
#